data_AF-A0A101XGU3-F1
#
_entry.id   AF-A0A101XGU3-F1
#
_cell.length_a   1.000
_cell.length_b   1.000
_cell.length_c   1.000
_cell.angle_alpha   90.00
_cell.angle_beta   90.00
_cell.angle_gamma   90.00
#
_symmetry.space_group_name_H-M   'P 1'
#
loop_
_entity.id
_entity.type
_entity.pdbx_description
1 polymer ?
#
loop_
_entity_poly.entity_id
_entity_poly.type
_entity_poly.pdbx_seq_one_letter_code
_entity_poly.pdbx_strand_id
1 'polypeptide(L)'
;MWLRDALIIQLLSYGFAYAMFAHLGVNDLGIYVVSFTLIYITTMLLAEPLPPRLARINLIITAILLSISALFIARRIIVLMGGGA
;
A
#
# COMPACT_ATOMS: atom_id res chain seq x y z
N MET A 1 9.34 -7.46 15.16
CA MET A 1 8.08 -7.05 15.81
C MET A 1 7.10 -8.20 15.68
N TRP A 2 6.23 -8.48 16.67
CA TRP A 2 5.33 -9.63 16.51
C TRP A 2 4.33 -9.37 15.38
N LEU A 3 3.92 -10.42 14.67
CA LEU A 3 2.92 -10.31 13.59
C LEU A 3 1.65 -9.60 14.07
N ARG A 4 1.22 -9.86 15.31
CA ARG A 4 0.08 -9.18 15.93
C ARG A 4 0.27 -7.66 15.96
N ASP A 5 1.42 -7.20 16.44
CA ASP A 5 1.73 -5.77 16.57
C ASP A 5 1.79 -5.12 15.18
N ALA A 6 2.33 -5.83 14.18
CA ALA A 6 2.37 -5.38 12.79
C ALA A 6 0.97 -5.20 12.21
N LEU A 7 0.07 -6.16 12.43
CA LEU A 7 -1.31 -6.08 11.97
C LEU A 7 -2.08 -4.95 12.65
N ILE A 8 -1.83 -4.70 13.95
CA ILE A 8 -2.45 -3.57 14.67
C ILE A 8 -1.96 -2.24 14.10
N ILE A 9 -0.65 -2.07 13.94
CA ILE A 9 -0.06 -0.85 13.37
C ILE A 9 -0.57 -0.62 11.95
N GLN A 10 -0.66 -1.69 11.16
CA GLN A 10 -1.19 -1.65 9.80
C GLN A 10 -2.65 -1.21 9.76
N LEU A 11 -3.51 -1.76 10.62
CA LEU A 11 -4.92 -1.39 10.72
C LEU A 11 -5.08 0.09 11.12
N LEU A 12 -4.35 0.54 12.13
CA LEU A 12 -4.38 1.93 12.58
C LEU A 12 -3.88 2.88 11.48
N SER A 13 -2.82 2.49 10.78
CA SER A 13 -2.24 3.28 9.68
C SER A 13 -3.21 3.39 8.50
N TYR A 14 -3.93 2.31 8.15
CA TYR A 14 -4.97 2.35 7.13
C TYR A 14 -6.12 3.26 7.53
N GLY A 15 -6.62 3.13 8.77
CA GLY A 15 -7.69 3.99 9.28
C GLY A 15 -7.29 5.46 9.27
N PHE A 16 -6.07 5.77 9.71
CA PHE A 16 -5.53 7.13 9.70
C PHE A 16 -5.39 7.68 8.28
N ALA A 17 -4.76 6.93 7.37
CA ALA A 17 -4.58 7.34 5.99
C ALA A 17 -5.92 7.56 5.29
N TYR A 18 -6.89 6.65 5.49
CA TYR A 18 -8.24 6.80 4.95
C TYR A 18 -8.93 8.06 5.46
N ALA A 19 -8.94 8.30 6.78
CA ALA A 19 -9.56 9.47 7.37
C ALA A 19 -8.90 10.77 6.89
N MET A 20 -7.58 10.79 6.77
CA MET A 20 -6.84 11.94 6.24
C MET A 20 -7.18 12.21 4.78
N PHE A 21 -7.21 11.18 3.93
CA PHE A 21 -7.60 11.34 2.53
C PHE A 21 -9.04 11.79 2.36
N ALA A 22 -9.97 11.26 3.16
CA ALA A 22 -11.35 11.72 3.19
C ALA A 22 -11.44 13.20 3.63
N HIS A 23 -10.68 13.60 4.66
CA HIS A 23 -10.66 14.98 5.15
C HIS A 23 -10.09 15.96 4.11
N LEU A 24 -9.08 15.53 3.34
CA LEU A 24 -8.48 16.31 2.26
C LEU A 24 -9.29 16.27 0.95
N GLY A 25 -10.42 15.55 0.91
CA GLY A 25 -11.24 15.40 -0.30
C GLY A 25 -10.58 14.58 -1.41
N VAL A 26 -9.59 13.75 -1.06
CA VAL A 26 -8.91 12.87 -2.02
C VAL A 26 -9.83 11.71 -2.40
N ASN A 27 -10.27 11.70 -3.65
CA ASN A 27 -11.14 10.66 -4.23
C ASN A 27 -10.43 9.79 -5.27
N ASP A 28 -9.13 10.00 -5.52
CA ASP A 28 -8.36 9.20 -6.47
C ASP A 28 -7.99 7.85 -5.86
N LEU A 29 -8.66 6.78 -6.31
CA LEU A 29 -8.44 5.40 -5.86
C LEU A 29 -6.97 4.96 -5.97
N GLY A 30 -6.21 5.48 -6.94
CA GLY A 30 -4.82 5.11 -7.09
C GLY A 30 -3.93 5.65 -5.98
N ILE A 31 -4.26 6.81 -5.41
CA ILE A 31 -3.58 7.34 -4.22
C ILE A 31 -3.79 6.40 -3.03
N TYR A 32 -5.03 5.95 -2.80
CA TYR A 32 -5.32 4.96 -1.75
C TYR A 32 -4.54 3.67 -1.95
N VAL A 33 -4.51 3.14 -3.17
CA VAL A 33 -3.79 1.89 -3.48
C VAL A 33 -2.29 2.02 -3.22
N VAL A 34 -1.66 3.10 -3.68
CA VAL A 34 -0.22 3.31 -3.47
C VAL A 34 0.10 3.50 -1.99
N SER A 35 -0.68 4.32 -1.28
CA SER A 35 -0.45 4.57 0.15
C SER A 35 -0.67 3.31 1.00
N PHE A 36 -1.72 2.54 0.73
CA PHE A 36 -1.97 1.30 1.46
C PHE A 36 -0.92 0.23 1.11
N THR A 37 -0.43 0.20 -0.13
CA THR A 37 0.71 -0.66 -0.51
C THR A 37 1.95 -0.32 0.29
N LEU A 38 2.28 0.97 0.45
CA LEU A 38 3.43 1.40 1.24
C LEU A 38 3.28 1.02 2.72
N ILE A 39 2.11 1.25 3.31
CA ILE A 39 1.80 0.85 4.69
C ILE A 39 1.93 -0.68 4.85
N TYR A 40 1.40 -1.47 3.90
CA TYR A 40 1.53 -2.92 3.91
C TYR A 40 2.99 -3.36 3.92
N ILE A 41 3.78 -2.88 2.96
CA ILE A 41 5.18 -3.30 2.80
C ILE A 41 6.00 -2.90 4.03
N THR A 42 5.86 -1.66 4.48
CA THR A 42 6.62 -1.16 5.66
C THR A 42 6.29 -1.95 6.92
N THR A 43 5.02 -2.25 7.18
CA THR A 43 4.62 -3.01 8.37
C THR A 43 5.05 -4.47 8.30
N MET A 44 4.95 -5.11 7.13
CA MET A 44 5.39 -6.50 6.94
C MET A 44 6.89 -6.68 6.97
N LEU A 45 7.68 -5.67 6.54
CA LEU A 45 9.14 -5.67 6.69
C LEU A 45 9.57 -5.67 8.16
N LEU A 46 8.80 -5.02 9.04
CA LEU A 46 9.11 -4.95 10.47
C LEU A 46 8.64 -6.19 11.27
N ALA A 47 7.81 -7.04 10.66
CA ALA A 47 7.09 -8.12 11.33
C ALA A 47 7.88 -9.45 11.50
N GLU A 48 9.19 -9.47 11.24
CA GLU A 48 9.98 -10.71 11.28
C GLU A 48 10.07 -11.35 12.68
N PRO A 49 10.08 -12.70 12.79
CA PRO A 49 10.04 -13.69 11.70
C PRO A 49 8.63 -14.20 11.33
N LEU A 50 8.33 -14.24 10.03
CA LEU A 50 7.10 -14.84 9.47
C LEU A 50 7.27 -16.35 9.28
N PRO A 51 6.28 -17.19 9.64
CA PRO A 51 6.33 -18.62 9.34
C PRO A 51 6.33 -18.88 7.82
N PRO A 52 6.93 -19.99 7.32
CA PRO A 52 7.23 -20.18 5.90
C PRO A 52 6.01 -20.08 4.96
N ARG A 53 4.84 -20.52 5.43
CA ARG A 53 3.58 -20.40 4.68
C ARG A 53 3.14 -18.95 4.54
N LEU A 54 3.21 -18.16 5.61
CA LEU A 54 2.87 -16.74 5.59
C LEU A 54 3.90 -15.92 4.82
N ALA A 55 5.18 -16.30 4.85
CA ALA A 55 6.21 -15.65 4.05
C ALA A 55 5.92 -15.75 2.54
N ARG A 56 5.48 -16.92 2.04
CA ARG A 56 5.07 -17.06 0.62
C ARG A 56 3.85 -16.22 0.29
N ILE A 57 2.83 -16.23 1.15
CA ILE A 57 1.62 -15.44 0.94
C ILE A 57 1.97 -13.94 0.94
N ASN A 58 2.79 -13.48 1.88
CA ASN A 58 3.27 -12.11 1.94
C ASN A 58 3.99 -11.70 0.65
N LEU A 59 4.82 -12.57 0.09
CA LEU A 59 5.52 -12.32 -1.16
C LEU A 59 4.54 -12.16 -2.34
N ILE A 60 3.53 -13.02 -2.44
CA ILE A 60 2.49 -12.94 -3.47
C ILE A 60 1.70 -11.63 -3.34
N ILE A 61 1.25 -11.30 -2.14
CA ILE A 61 0.51 -10.05 -1.88
C ILE A 61 1.37 -8.84 -2.24
N THR A 62 2.63 -8.83 -1.81
CA THR A 62 3.58 -7.75 -2.12
C THR A 62 3.78 -7.59 -3.63
N ALA A 63 3.93 -8.69 -4.38
CA ALA A 63 4.10 -8.66 -5.83
C ALA A 63 2.87 -8.07 -6.54
N ILE A 64 1.66 -8.44 -6.10
CA ILE A 64 0.40 -7.91 -6.63
C ILE A 64 0.29 -6.40 -6.36
N LEU A 65 0.50 -5.99 -5.10
CA LEU A 65 0.39 -4.59 -4.70
C LEU A 65 1.41 -3.70 -5.42
N LEU A 66 2.65 -4.16 -5.58
CA LEU A 66 3.67 -3.46 -6.36
C LEU A 66 3.29 -3.34 -7.83
N SER A 67 2.74 -4.40 -8.42
CA SER A 67 2.32 -4.40 -9.83
C SER A 67 1.19 -3.41 -10.09
N ILE A 68 0.18 -3.36 -9.21
CA ILE A 68 -0.93 -2.40 -9.31
C ILE A 68 -0.42 -0.97 -9.09
N SER A 69 0.45 -0.75 -8.10
CA SER A 69 1.06 0.56 -7.82
C SER A 69 1.89 1.06 -9.00
N ALA A 70 2.70 0.18 -9.61
CA ALA A 70 3.50 0.50 -10.79
C ALA A 70 2.62 0.87 -11.99
N LEU A 71 1.52 0.15 -12.23
CA LEU A 71 0.56 0.47 -13.28
C LEU A 71 -0.06 1.86 -13.08
N PHE A 72 -0.46 2.19 -11.85
CA PHE A 72 -1.01 3.50 -11.53
C PHE A 72 0.01 4.61 -11.77
N ILE A 73 1.24 4.46 -11.26
CA ILE A 73 2.32 5.43 -11.45
C ILE A 73 2.62 5.62 -12.94
N ALA A 74 2.73 4.53 -13.70
CA ALA A 74 2.97 4.59 -15.15
C ALA A 74 1.86 5.35 -15.88
N ARG A 75 0.59 5.07 -15.57
CA ARG A 75 -0.54 5.83 -16.15
C ARG A 75 -0.46 7.31 -15.80
N ARG A 76 -0.14 7.65 -14.55
CA ARG A 76 -0.06 9.05 -14.12
C ARG A 76 1.10 9.79 -14.80
N ILE A 77 2.25 9.14 -14.95
CA ILE A 77 3.40 9.66 -15.70
C ILE A 77 3.04 9.90 -17.18
N ILE A 78 2.35 8.97 -17.84
CA ILE A 78 1.90 9.14 -19.23
C ILE A 78 0.94 10.34 -19.36
N VAL A 79 -0.02 10.49 -18.44
CA VAL A 79 -0.94 11.65 -18.44
C VAL A 79 -0.18 12.96 -18.26
N LEU A 80 0.82 13.00 -17.37
CA LEU A 80 1.63 14.20 -17.14
C LEU A 80 2.53 14.54 -18.34
N MET A 81 3.07 13.52 -19.04
CA MET A 81 3.93 13.72 -20.21
C MET A 81 3.16 13.97 -21.51
N GLY A 82 1.93 13.47 -21.63
CA GLY A 82 1.09 13.61 -22.81
C GLY A 82 0.32 14.93 -22.92
N GLY A 83 0.45 15.82 -21.92
CA GLY A 83 -0.33 17.06 -21.83
C GLY A 83 -1.72 16.78 -21.27
N GLY A 84 -1.93 17.15 -20.00
CA GLY A 84 -3.26 17.17 -19.41
C GLY A 84 -4.21 18.00 -20.27
N ALA A 85 -5.36 17.42 -20.64
CA ALA A 85 -6.47 18.15 -21.21
C ALA A 85 -7.02 19.17 -20.21
#